data_AF-A0A561SX75-F1
#
_entry.id   AF-A0A561SX75-F1
#
_cell.length_a   1.000
_cell.length_b   1.000
_cell.length_c   1.000
_cell.angle_alpha   90.00
_cell.angle_beta   90.00
_cell.angle_gamma   90.00
#
_symmetry.space_group_name_H-M   'P 1'
#
loop_
_entity.id
_entity.type
_entity.pdbx_description
1 polymer ?
#
loop_
_entity_poly.entity_id
_entity_poly.type
_entity_poly.pdbx_seq_one_letter_code
_entity_poly.pdbx_strand_id
1 'polypeptide(L)'
;MSGRPVACRTWQDTVVDVVIGTAPPARARAFRRHRTCCSACRSEYASALSLATVLGNGGDAAPNPGGSPSEGVPMKGRRGPLLTLLAMAGLAGALLGVNTSGEPAPPPAPAAAPTVAPAPTDAPPTTPAVRSEVAYAGRTAGNEATIAIAMKDGSAVAYLCDGKKIEAWLEGTVEGSTLSLQGSDGATVSGELSDGAVFGEAAAKGKKWPYSAALATPPAGAYRGRVSVEGVQKRIGWNVLPDGTVTGIVSDANGVAPAPPLDPTARIASLDGVPVDVELVTGRTE
;
A
#
# COMPACT_ATOMS: atom_id res chain seq x y z
N MET A 1 28.28 7.02 -15.06
CA MET A 1 27.43 7.22 -13.87
C MET A 1 27.46 8.70 -13.48
N SER A 2 26.47 9.48 -13.91
CA SER A 2 26.41 10.91 -13.57
C SER A 2 25.68 11.08 -12.24
N GLY A 3 26.41 11.45 -11.19
CA GLY A 3 25.87 11.64 -9.85
C GLY A 3 24.87 12.80 -9.78
N ARG A 4 23.71 12.56 -9.17
CA ARG A 4 22.68 13.59 -8.95
C ARG A 4 23.18 14.67 -7.97
N PRO A 5 22.89 15.96 -8.21
CA PRO A 5 23.23 17.01 -7.27
C PRO A 5 22.49 16.82 -5.93
N VAL A 6 23.18 17.10 -4.82
CA VAL A 6 22.74 16.83 -3.44
C VAL A 6 21.35 17.41 -3.16
N ALA A 7 21.05 18.61 -3.68
CA ALA A 7 19.75 19.25 -3.54
C ALA A 7 18.58 18.40 -4.05
N CYS A 8 18.77 17.62 -5.14
CA CYS A 8 17.73 16.76 -5.71
C CYS A 8 17.42 15.53 -4.85
N ARG A 9 18.39 14.98 -4.12
CA ARG A 9 18.14 13.79 -3.27
C ARG A 9 17.19 14.13 -2.12
N THR A 10 17.35 15.31 -1.54
CA THR A 10 16.49 15.83 -0.45
C THR A 10 15.01 15.93 -0.80
N TRP A 11 14.67 15.98 -2.09
CA TRP A 11 13.28 16.11 -2.55
C TRP A 11 12.65 14.81 -3.04
N GLN A 12 13.41 13.72 -3.17
CA GLN A 12 12.89 12.45 -3.73
C GLN A 12 11.68 11.94 -2.93
N ASP A 13 11.79 11.90 -1.60
CA ASP A 13 10.70 11.45 -0.73
C ASP A 13 9.48 12.39 -0.79
N THR A 14 9.72 13.68 -1.04
CA THR A 14 8.66 14.68 -1.12
C THR A 14 7.90 14.63 -2.45
N VAL A 15 8.49 14.10 -3.52
CA VAL A 15 7.81 13.99 -4.83
C VAL A 15 6.59 13.09 -4.70
N VAL A 16 6.77 11.91 -4.10
CA VAL A 16 5.69 10.93 -3.91
C VAL A 16 4.64 11.50 -2.97
N ASP A 17 5.04 12.04 -1.82
CA ASP A 17 4.14 12.65 -0.85
C ASP A 17 3.28 13.78 -1.44
N VAL A 18 3.83 14.57 -2.37
CA VAL A 18 3.09 15.65 -3.04
C VAL A 18 2.11 15.08 -4.07
N VAL A 19 2.46 14.01 -4.77
CA VAL A 19 1.60 13.36 -5.77
C VAL A 19 0.41 12.66 -5.10
N ILE A 20 0.63 12.00 -3.95
CA ILE A 20 -0.43 11.28 -3.21
C ILE A 20 -1.13 12.16 -2.15
N GLY A 21 -0.73 13.43 -2.01
CA GLY A 21 -1.39 14.41 -1.15
C GLY A 21 -1.06 14.33 0.35
N THR A 22 -0.05 13.57 0.74
CA THR A 22 0.39 13.38 2.14
C THR A 22 1.44 14.40 2.60
N ALA A 23 2.03 15.17 1.67
CA ALA A 23 3.08 16.14 2.01
C ALA A 23 2.55 17.29 2.91
N PRO A 24 3.26 17.63 4.02
CA PRO A 24 2.92 18.79 4.83
C PRO A 24 2.82 20.08 3.98
N PRO A 25 1.85 20.99 4.23
CA PRO A 25 1.58 22.12 3.34
C PRO A 25 2.79 23.02 3.07
N ALA A 26 3.64 23.22 4.08
CA ALA A 26 4.88 24.00 3.93
C ALA A 26 5.90 23.30 3.02
N ARG A 27 6.03 21.97 3.16
CA ARG A 27 6.95 21.13 2.38
C ARG A 27 6.48 21.00 0.93
N ALA A 28 5.18 20.81 0.71
CA ALA A 28 4.57 20.79 -0.62
C ALA A 28 4.73 22.13 -1.37
N ARG A 29 4.58 23.26 -0.67
CA ARG A 29 4.83 24.61 -1.24
C ARG A 29 6.30 24.81 -1.61
N ALA A 30 7.21 24.38 -0.75
CA ALA A 30 8.65 24.47 -1.00
C ALA A 30 9.09 23.60 -2.19
N PHE A 31 8.58 22.36 -2.29
CA PHE A 31 8.82 21.48 -3.44
C PHE A 31 8.28 22.08 -4.75
N ARG A 32 7.05 22.63 -4.75
CA ARG A 32 6.46 23.29 -5.94
C ARG A 32 7.32 24.45 -6.44
N ARG A 33 7.89 25.26 -5.54
CA ARG A 33 8.84 26.35 -5.88
C ARG A 33 10.18 25.82 -6.38
N HIS A 34 10.68 24.72 -5.83
CA HIS A 34 11.94 24.12 -6.29
C HIS A 34 11.80 23.52 -7.71
N ARG A 35 10.68 22.84 -7.99
CA ARG A 35 10.39 22.19 -9.28
C ARG A 35 10.36 23.15 -10.47
N THR A 36 10.04 24.43 -10.26
CA THR A 36 10.05 25.40 -11.36
C THR A 36 11.47 25.68 -11.87
N CYS A 37 12.48 25.58 -10.99
CA CYS A 37 13.88 25.91 -11.31
C CYS A 37 14.78 24.68 -11.51
N CYS A 38 14.30 23.46 -11.26
CA CYS A 38 15.09 22.23 -11.40
C CYS A 38 14.44 21.26 -12.41
N SER A 39 15.11 21.00 -13.54
CA SER A 39 14.63 20.12 -14.61
C SER A 39 14.50 18.65 -14.16
N ALA A 40 15.40 18.16 -13.31
CA ALA A 40 15.38 16.80 -12.79
C ALA A 40 14.18 16.54 -11.84
N CYS A 41 13.88 17.47 -10.93
CA CYS A 41 12.69 17.34 -10.08
C CYS A 41 11.38 17.50 -10.88
N ARG A 42 11.41 18.24 -12.00
CA ARG A 42 10.28 18.36 -12.91
C ARG A 42 9.99 17.04 -13.63
N SER A 43 11.02 16.36 -14.15
CA SER A 43 10.86 15.07 -14.83
C SER A 43 10.38 13.99 -13.85
N GLU A 44 10.93 13.92 -12.64
CA GLU A 44 10.48 12.92 -11.66
C GLU A 44 9.04 13.14 -11.21
N TYR A 45 8.64 14.39 -10.98
CA TYR A 45 7.25 14.69 -10.67
C TYR A 45 6.30 14.35 -11.83
N ALA A 46 6.73 14.57 -13.08
CA ALA A 46 5.96 14.17 -14.26
C ALA A 46 5.85 12.65 -14.36
N SER A 47 6.92 11.90 -14.12
CA SER A 47 6.91 10.43 -14.09
C SER A 47 6.02 9.90 -12.97
N ALA A 48 6.09 10.48 -11.78
CA ALA A 48 5.26 10.11 -10.64
C ALA A 48 3.77 10.43 -10.88
N LEU A 49 3.46 11.56 -11.52
CA LEU A 49 2.11 11.89 -11.98
C LEU A 49 1.62 10.94 -13.08
N SER A 50 2.47 10.59 -14.04
CA SER A 50 2.12 9.64 -15.10
C SER A 50 1.85 8.25 -14.51
N LEU A 51 2.65 7.80 -13.55
CA LEU A 51 2.38 6.58 -12.80
C LEU A 51 1.05 6.68 -12.04
N ALA A 52 0.79 7.78 -11.33
CA ALA A 52 -0.49 8.01 -10.66
C ALA A 52 -1.68 8.08 -11.64
N THR A 53 -1.46 8.57 -12.86
CA THR A 53 -2.48 8.66 -13.91
C THR A 53 -2.71 7.31 -14.58
N VAL A 54 -1.66 6.50 -14.78
CA VAL A 54 -1.78 5.11 -15.28
C VAL A 54 -2.48 4.23 -14.24
N LEU A 55 -2.22 4.45 -12.95
CA LEU A 55 -2.95 3.83 -11.84
C LEU A 55 -4.37 4.40 -11.68
N GLY A 56 -4.67 5.57 -12.28
CA GLY A 56 -5.97 6.25 -12.23
C GLY A 56 -6.85 6.09 -13.49
N ASN A 57 -6.31 5.63 -14.62
CA ASN A 57 -7.02 5.55 -15.92
C ASN A 57 -7.83 4.25 -16.09
N GLY A 58 -8.59 3.89 -15.06
CA GLY A 58 -9.69 2.92 -15.12
C GLY A 58 -11.09 3.55 -15.03
N GLY A 59 -11.24 4.85 -15.27
CA GLY A 59 -12.54 5.54 -15.21
C GLY A 59 -12.58 6.78 -16.09
N ASP A 60 -13.56 6.81 -16.98
CA ASP A 60 -13.67 7.63 -18.20
C ASP A 60 -13.63 9.16 -18.10
N ALA A 61 -13.23 9.72 -19.25
CA ALA A 61 -13.79 10.88 -19.94
C ALA A 61 -13.86 12.23 -19.22
N ALA A 62 -13.15 13.20 -19.81
CA ALA A 62 -13.41 14.62 -19.62
C ALA A 62 -14.87 14.98 -19.94
N PRO A 63 -15.50 15.92 -19.21
CA PRO A 63 -16.81 16.44 -19.56
C PRO A 63 -16.67 17.40 -20.75
N ASN A 64 -17.39 17.11 -21.83
CA ASN A 64 -17.61 18.09 -22.90
C ASN A 64 -19.02 18.70 -22.73
N PRO A 65 -19.20 20.02 -22.81
CA PRO A 65 -20.50 20.64 -22.61
C PRO A 65 -21.28 20.75 -23.93
N GLY A 66 -22.58 20.46 -23.86
CA GLY A 66 -23.59 21.02 -24.76
C GLY A 66 -23.84 20.30 -26.08
N GLY A 67 -25.06 19.77 -26.24
CA GLY A 67 -25.59 19.34 -27.54
C GLY A 67 -26.89 18.53 -27.40
N SER A 68 -28.03 19.19 -27.60
CA SER A 68 -29.39 18.62 -27.63
C SER A 68 -29.61 17.63 -28.79
N PRO A 69 -30.72 16.84 -28.80
CA PRO A 69 -30.84 15.60 -29.56
C PRO A 69 -31.46 15.83 -30.95
N SER A 70 -31.06 15.01 -31.92
CA SER A 70 -31.79 14.88 -33.19
C SER A 70 -31.49 13.52 -33.83
N GLU A 71 -32.56 12.73 -33.94
CA GLU A 71 -33.00 11.92 -35.08
C GLU A 71 -32.05 10.89 -35.74
N GLY A 72 -32.63 9.71 -35.97
CA GLY A 72 -31.92 8.48 -36.27
C GLY A 72 -31.77 8.12 -37.73
N VAL A 73 -30.95 7.10 -37.98
CA VAL A 73 -30.91 6.31 -39.22
C VAL A 73 -30.41 4.88 -38.87
N PRO A 74 -30.94 3.82 -39.50
CA PRO A 74 -30.89 2.45 -39.00
C PRO A 74 -29.62 1.64 -39.36
N MET A 75 -29.42 0.58 -38.58
CA MET A 75 -28.39 -0.46 -38.72
C MET A 75 -28.44 -1.22 -40.05
N LYS A 76 -27.30 -1.32 -40.77
CA LYS A 76 -26.78 -2.61 -41.30
C LYS A 76 -25.37 -2.47 -41.89
N GLY A 77 -24.45 -3.37 -41.52
CA GLY A 77 -23.18 -3.51 -42.23
C GLY A 77 -22.08 -4.26 -41.48
N ARG A 78 -22.29 -5.56 -41.24
CA ARG A 78 -21.32 -6.48 -40.63
C ARG A 78 -20.13 -6.72 -41.59
N ARG A 79 -19.05 -5.95 -41.44
CA ARG A 79 -17.70 -6.14 -42.03
C ARG A 79 -16.70 -5.35 -41.15
N GLY A 80 -15.64 -5.87 -40.55
CA GLY A 80 -15.12 -7.22 -40.39
C GLY A 80 -14.07 -7.17 -39.27
N PRO A 81 -13.86 -8.28 -38.53
CA PRO A 81 -12.96 -8.39 -37.39
C PRO A 81 -11.50 -8.65 -37.81
N LEU A 82 -11.02 -7.98 -38.87
CA LEU A 82 -9.74 -8.28 -39.52
C LEU A 82 -8.79 -7.07 -39.65
N LEU A 83 -9.24 -5.86 -39.28
CA LEU A 83 -8.39 -4.66 -39.35
C LEU A 83 -7.61 -4.36 -38.05
N THR A 84 -7.88 -5.06 -36.96
CA THR A 84 -7.12 -4.91 -35.68
C THR A 84 -5.92 -5.84 -35.57
N LEU A 85 -5.83 -6.91 -36.38
CA LEU A 85 -4.71 -7.87 -36.30
C LEU A 85 -3.43 -7.41 -37.03
N LEU A 86 -3.51 -6.40 -37.91
CA LEU A 86 -2.34 -5.87 -38.63
C LEU A 86 -1.53 -4.83 -37.83
N ALA A 87 -2.07 -4.32 -36.70
CA ALA A 87 -1.37 -3.36 -35.86
C ALA A 87 -0.42 -4.02 -34.81
N MET A 88 -0.58 -5.32 -34.52
CA MET A 88 0.25 -6.04 -33.54
C MET A 88 1.50 -6.73 -34.14
N ALA A 89 1.61 -6.84 -35.46
CA ALA A 89 2.78 -7.45 -36.11
C ALA A 89 3.97 -6.47 -36.32
N GLY A 90 3.77 -5.16 -36.13
CA GLY A 90 4.82 -4.15 -36.33
C GLY A 90 5.76 -3.97 -35.13
N LEU A 91 5.34 -4.35 -33.92
CA LEU A 91 6.10 -4.06 -32.69
C LEU A 91 7.04 -5.21 -32.25
N ALA A 92 6.97 -6.38 -32.91
CA ALA A 92 7.86 -7.51 -32.65
C ALA A 92 9.15 -7.52 -33.49
N GLY A 93 9.27 -6.64 -34.50
CA GLY A 93 10.45 -6.57 -35.39
C GLY A 93 11.59 -5.67 -34.91
N ALA A 94 11.39 -4.87 -33.85
CA ALA A 94 12.33 -3.82 -33.43
C ALA A 94 13.24 -4.20 -32.24
N LEU A 95 13.25 -5.46 -31.79
CA LEU A 95 14.04 -5.93 -30.65
C LEU A 95 15.09 -7.02 -30.98
N LEU A 96 15.46 -7.14 -32.26
CA LEU A 96 16.52 -8.06 -32.69
C LEU A 96 17.53 -7.33 -33.56
N GLY A 97 18.60 -6.83 -32.92
CA GLY A 97 19.83 -6.51 -33.64
C GLY A 97 20.57 -5.29 -33.15
N VAL A 98 21.20 -5.35 -31.97
CA VAL A 98 22.52 -4.73 -31.71
C VAL A 98 23.15 -5.43 -30.50
N ASN A 99 23.88 -6.54 -30.71
CA ASN A 99 25.08 -6.82 -29.89
C ASN A 99 25.90 -7.99 -30.47
N THR A 100 26.71 -7.69 -31.48
CA THR A 100 27.85 -8.54 -31.86
C THR A 100 28.93 -7.65 -32.46
N SER A 101 30.01 -7.42 -31.71
CA SER A 101 31.40 -7.32 -32.20
C SER A 101 32.32 -6.99 -31.03
N GLY A 102 33.02 -8.01 -30.52
CA GLY A 102 34.09 -7.89 -29.54
C GLY A 102 34.99 -9.12 -29.66
N GLU A 103 36.13 -8.93 -30.32
CA GLU A 103 37.16 -9.92 -30.64
C GLU A 103 37.77 -10.58 -29.37
N PRO A 104 38.20 -11.86 -29.39
CA PRO A 104 38.83 -12.50 -28.24
C PRO A 104 40.29 -12.05 -28.07
N ALA A 105 40.62 -11.47 -26.91
CA ALA A 105 42.00 -11.17 -26.52
C ALA A 105 42.61 -12.28 -25.62
N PRO A 106 43.94 -12.52 -25.68
CA PRO A 106 44.58 -13.69 -25.07
C PRO A 106 44.60 -13.67 -23.53
N PRO A 107 44.71 -14.85 -22.88
CA PRO A 107 44.67 -14.98 -21.42
C PRO A 107 45.92 -14.40 -20.73
N PRO A 108 45.77 -13.57 -19.68
CA PRO A 108 46.88 -13.22 -18.81
C PRO A 108 47.20 -14.36 -17.82
N ALA A 109 48.50 -14.61 -17.65
CA ALA A 109 49.09 -15.58 -16.72
C ALA A 109 48.86 -15.18 -15.24
N PRO A 110 48.98 -16.13 -14.29
CA PRO A 110 48.46 -16.00 -12.93
C PRO A 110 49.31 -15.07 -12.07
N ALA A 111 48.69 -14.05 -11.47
CA ALA A 111 49.30 -13.21 -10.44
C ALA A 111 48.65 -13.48 -9.08
N ALA A 112 49.50 -13.94 -8.16
CA ALA A 112 49.44 -14.01 -6.69
C ALA A 112 48.08 -13.84 -5.96
N ALA A 113 47.80 -14.84 -5.12
CA ALA A 113 46.69 -14.92 -4.20
C ALA A 113 46.59 -13.72 -3.21
N PRO A 114 45.38 -13.37 -2.77
CA PRO A 114 45.15 -12.30 -1.80
C PRO A 114 45.69 -12.67 -0.40
N THR A 115 46.34 -11.71 0.25
CA THR A 115 46.64 -11.77 1.69
C THR A 115 45.33 -11.71 2.46
N VAL A 116 45.02 -12.80 3.17
CA VAL A 116 43.86 -12.93 4.06
C VAL A 116 44.13 -12.09 5.31
N ALA A 117 43.34 -11.03 5.50
CA ALA A 117 43.23 -10.34 6.79
C ALA A 117 42.41 -11.20 7.76
N PRO A 118 42.74 -11.21 9.07
CA PRO A 118 42.12 -12.11 10.04
C PRO A 118 40.62 -11.86 10.19
N ALA A 119 39.90 -12.98 10.31
CA ALA A 119 38.46 -13.05 10.47
C ALA A 119 37.97 -12.21 11.68
N PRO A 120 36.83 -11.51 11.57
CA PRO A 120 36.15 -11.01 12.76
C PRO A 120 35.70 -12.22 13.60
N THR A 121 36.09 -12.19 14.86
CA THR A 121 35.68 -13.08 15.94
C THR A 121 34.18 -13.39 15.89
N ASP A 122 33.86 -14.68 15.96
CA ASP A 122 32.53 -15.24 16.21
C ASP A 122 31.82 -14.44 17.33
N ALA A 123 30.79 -13.70 16.95
CA ALA A 123 29.75 -13.35 17.88
C ALA A 123 28.95 -14.63 18.20
N PRO A 124 28.61 -14.90 19.46
CA PRO A 124 27.88 -16.11 19.84
C PRO A 124 26.55 -16.22 19.07
N PRO A 125 26.12 -17.44 18.71
CA PRO A 125 24.88 -17.64 17.96
C PRO A 125 23.71 -17.22 18.84
N THR A 126 23.08 -16.09 18.51
CA THR A 126 21.74 -15.81 19.01
C THR A 126 20.79 -16.81 18.38
N THR A 127 20.24 -17.65 19.24
CA THR A 127 19.21 -18.69 19.08
C THR A 127 18.18 -18.44 17.95
N PRO A 128 17.67 -19.49 17.27
CA PRO A 128 16.96 -19.40 15.99
C PRO A 128 15.57 -18.74 16.02
N ALA A 129 15.30 -17.96 14.96
CA ALA A 129 14.01 -17.62 14.34
C ALA A 129 12.81 -17.30 15.26
N VAL A 130 12.65 -16.01 15.61
CA VAL A 130 11.30 -15.46 15.72
C VAL A 130 10.77 -15.40 14.29
N ARG A 131 9.86 -16.31 13.98
CA ARG A 131 8.92 -16.19 12.87
C ARG A 131 8.36 -14.76 12.84
N SER A 132 8.89 -13.91 11.95
CA SER A 132 8.86 -12.45 12.10
C SER A 132 7.44 -11.91 12.02
N GLU A 133 6.89 -11.52 13.17
CA GLU A 133 5.65 -10.77 13.19
C GLU A 133 5.91 -9.34 12.71
N VAL A 134 5.14 -8.88 11.73
CA VAL A 134 5.25 -7.54 11.14
C VAL A 134 3.87 -6.95 11.01
N ALA A 135 3.72 -5.68 11.40
CA ALA A 135 2.48 -4.93 11.24
C ALA A 135 2.65 -3.76 10.28
N TYR A 136 1.56 -3.38 9.62
CA TYR A 136 1.46 -2.22 8.74
C TYR A 136 0.18 -1.47 9.07
N ALA A 137 0.20 -0.14 8.97
CA ALA A 137 -0.98 0.67 9.22
C ALA A 137 -1.00 1.91 8.33
N GLY A 138 -2.18 2.28 7.88
CA GLY A 138 -2.37 3.47 7.05
C GLY A 138 -3.82 3.71 6.67
N ARG A 139 -4.03 4.22 5.46
CA ARG A 139 -5.31 4.79 5.05
C ARG A 139 -5.64 4.42 3.61
N THR A 140 -6.93 4.39 3.33
CA THR A 140 -7.42 4.39 1.96
C THR A 140 -7.33 5.79 1.35
N ALA A 141 -7.30 5.84 0.01
CA ALA A 141 -7.31 7.08 -0.75
C ALA A 141 -8.50 7.97 -0.34
N GLY A 142 -8.25 9.28 -0.23
CA GLY A 142 -9.25 10.25 0.24
C GLY A 142 -9.51 10.22 1.75
N ASN A 143 -8.76 9.42 2.53
CA ASN A 143 -8.97 9.23 3.97
C ASN A 143 -10.36 8.66 4.32
N GLU A 144 -10.93 7.85 3.42
CA GLU A 144 -12.27 7.26 3.59
C GLU A 144 -12.32 6.18 4.68
N ALA A 145 -11.20 5.47 4.90
CA ALA A 145 -11.05 4.45 5.93
C ALA A 145 -9.58 4.34 6.38
N THR A 146 -9.39 3.72 7.53
CA THR A 146 -8.10 3.29 8.06
C THR A 146 -7.95 1.79 7.92
N ILE A 147 -6.73 1.33 7.71
CA ILE A 147 -6.40 -0.08 7.65
C ILE A 147 -5.17 -0.38 8.52
N ALA A 148 -5.20 -1.48 9.26
CA ALA A 148 -4.01 -2.08 9.84
C ALA A 148 -3.97 -3.58 9.53
N ILE A 149 -2.77 -4.07 9.23
CA ILE A 149 -2.48 -5.41 8.73
C ILE A 149 -1.39 -6.00 9.64
N ALA A 150 -1.64 -7.15 10.23
CA ALA A 150 -0.66 -7.91 11.00
C ALA A 150 -0.32 -9.20 10.25
N MET A 151 0.97 -9.50 10.09
CA MET A 151 1.47 -10.60 9.29
C MET A 151 2.44 -11.44 10.10
N LYS A 152 2.35 -12.76 9.94
CA LYS A 152 3.20 -13.75 10.60
C LYS A 152 3.17 -15.04 9.79
N ASP A 153 4.33 -15.54 9.40
CA ASP A 153 4.48 -16.85 8.74
C ASP A 153 3.61 -17.05 7.49
N GLY A 154 3.57 -16.04 6.63
CA GLY A 154 2.77 -16.09 5.41
C GLY A 154 1.27 -16.02 5.65
N SER A 155 0.83 -15.86 6.90
CA SER A 155 -0.56 -15.59 7.28
C SER A 155 -0.72 -14.14 7.69
N ALA A 156 -1.89 -13.56 7.42
CA ALA A 156 -2.15 -12.17 7.66
C ALA A 156 -3.60 -11.91 8.10
N VAL A 157 -3.76 -10.93 8.99
CA VAL A 157 -5.05 -10.44 9.49
C VAL A 157 -5.08 -8.94 9.26
N ALA A 158 -6.18 -8.42 8.71
CA ALA A 158 -6.38 -6.99 8.57
C ALA A 158 -7.68 -6.53 9.22
N TYR A 159 -7.65 -5.29 9.70
CA TYR A 159 -8.81 -4.55 10.15
C TYR A 159 -8.96 -3.27 9.33
N LEU A 160 -10.09 -3.15 8.64
CA LEU A 160 -10.46 -1.97 7.86
C LEU A 160 -11.67 -1.31 8.53
N CYS A 161 -11.56 -0.03 8.90
CA CYS A 161 -12.70 0.73 9.42
C CYS A 161 -12.67 2.23 9.11
N ASP A 162 -13.85 2.84 9.04
CA ASP A 162 -14.02 4.30 8.88
C ASP A 162 -14.35 5.01 10.22
N GLY A 163 -14.40 4.26 11.33
CA GLY A 163 -14.77 4.77 12.65
C GLY A 163 -16.26 5.13 12.80
N LYS A 164 -17.11 4.72 11.83
CA LYS A 164 -18.52 5.08 11.78
C LYS A 164 -19.40 3.88 11.47
N LYS A 165 -19.27 3.31 10.26
CA LYS A 165 -20.18 2.27 9.74
C LYS A 165 -19.51 1.20 8.88
N ILE A 166 -18.34 1.49 8.32
CA ILE A 166 -17.57 0.51 7.56
C ILE A 166 -16.70 -0.22 8.57
N GLU A 167 -16.97 -1.50 8.74
CA GLU A 167 -16.14 -2.42 9.52
C GLU A 167 -15.91 -3.68 8.69
N ALA A 168 -14.64 -4.12 8.59
CA ALA A 168 -14.29 -5.40 8.03
C ALA A 168 -13.06 -5.98 8.73
N TRP A 169 -13.20 -7.25 9.15
CA TRP A 169 -12.10 -8.11 9.57
C TRP A 169 -11.79 -9.06 8.43
N LEU A 170 -10.52 -9.14 8.03
CA LEU A 170 -10.08 -9.96 6.91
C LEU A 170 -8.94 -10.86 7.34
N GLU A 171 -8.89 -12.06 6.80
CA GLU A 171 -7.82 -13.03 7.03
C GLU A 171 -7.39 -13.63 5.69
N GLY A 172 -6.17 -14.11 5.60
CA GLY A 172 -5.61 -14.68 4.38
C GLY A 172 -4.10 -14.80 4.44
N THR A 173 -3.44 -14.72 3.28
CA THR A 173 -2.04 -15.10 3.14
C THR A 173 -1.18 -14.04 2.47
N VAL A 174 0.12 -14.22 2.64
CA VAL A 174 1.19 -13.48 1.96
C VAL A 174 2.04 -14.49 1.21
N GLU A 175 2.08 -14.38 -0.11
CA GLU A 175 2.87 -15.23 -0.99
C GLU A 175 3.92 -14.39 -1.72
N GLY A 176 5.20 -14.58 -1.36
CA GLY A 176 6.25 -13.67 -1.80
C GLY A 176 6.01 -12.26 -1.24
N SER A 177 5.75 -11.30 -2.13
CA SER A 177 5.39 -9.92 -1.80
C SER A 177 3.91 -9.62 -1.96
N THR A 178 3.09 -10.60 -2.38
CA THR A 178 1.67 -10.41 -2.64
C THR A 178 0.84 -10.74 -1.40
N LEU A 179 -0.01 -9.80 -0.98
CA LEU A 179 -1.01 -9.96 0.08
C LEU A 179 -2.39 -10.22 -0.53
N SER A 180 -3.11 -11.21 -0.02
CA SER A 180 -4.50 -11.49 -0.39
C SER A 180 -5.33 -11.90 0.82
N LEU A 181 -6.31 -11.07 1.18
CA LEU A 181 -7.17 -11.24 2.36
C LEU A 181 -8.65 -11.15 1.98
N GLN A 182 -9.47 -11.93 2.68
CA GLN A 182 -10.92 -11.92 2.53
C GLN A 182 -11.59 -11.88 3.91
N GLY A 183 -12.67 -11.10 4.02
CA GLY A 183 -13.56 -11.13 5.17
C GLY A 183 -14.82 -11.96 4.91
N SER A 184 -15.48 -12.42 5.97
CA SER A 184 -16.73 -13.20 5.90
C SER A 184 -17.86 -12.47 5.15
N ASP A 185 -17.85 -11.14 5.19
CA ASP A 185 -18.88 -10.28 4.61
C ASP A 185 -18.62 -9.93 3.14
N GLY A 186 -17.68 -10.64 2.49
CA GLY A 186 -17.25 -10.38 1.11
C GLY A 186 -16.30 -9.20 0.95
N ALA A 187 -15.79 -8.64 2.06
CA ALA A 187 -14.70 -7.66 2.02
C ALA A 187 -13.42 -8.30 1.46
N THR A 188 -12.61 -7.52 0.76
CA THR A 188 -11.32 -7.97 0.20
C THR A 188 -10.23 -6.94 0.47
N VAL A 189 -9.01 -7.40 0.71
CA VAL A 189 -7.81 -6.57 0.70
C VAL A 189 -6.76 -7.32 -0.11
N SER A 190 -6.28 -6.70 -1.19
CA SER A 190 -5.09 -7.15 -1.90
C SER A 190 -3.95 -6.17 -1.66
N GLY A 191 -2.70 -6.57 -1.89
CA GLY A 191 -1.60 -5.63 -1.88
C GLY A 191 -0.26 -6.21 -2.25
N GLU A 192 0.70 -5.33 -2.41
CA GLU A 192 2.10 -5.62 -2.70
C GLU A 192 2.97 -5.01 -1.60
N LEU A 193 3.85 -5.83 -1.02
CA LEU A 193 4.89 -5.39 -0.09
C LEU A 193 6.04 -4.78 -0.89
N SER A 194 6.25 -3.48 -0.77
CA SER A 194 7.39 -2.76 -1.38
C SER A 194 7.87 -1.64 -0.46
N ASP A 195 9.18 -1.46 -0.40
CA ASP A 195 9.83 -0.32 0.29
C ASP A 195 9.39 -0.11 1.76
N GLY A 196 9.14 -1.21 2.49
CA GLY A 196 8.70 -1.12 3.89
C GLY A 196 7.24 -0.69 4.06
N ALA A 197 6.43 -0.79 3.01
CA ALA A 197 5.00 -0.52 3.04
C ALA A 197 4.21 -1.58 2.26
N VAL A 198 2.89 -1.57 2.43
CA VAL A 198 1.93 -2.33 1.62
C VAL A 198 1.08 -1.34 0.82
N PHE A 199 0.96 -1.58 -0.48
CA PHE A 199 0.11 -0.81 -1.39
C PHE A 199 -0.89 -1.73 -2.06
N GLY A 200 -2.15 -1.33 -2.19
CA GLY A 200 -3.13 -2.21 -2.84
C GLY A 200 -4.54 -1.64 -2.87
N GLU A 201 -5.53 -2.53 -3.04
CA GLU A 201 -6.95 -2.20 -3.04
C GLU A 201 -7.65 -2.84 -1.84
N ALA A 202 -8.46 -2.06 -1.14
CA ALA A 202 -9.37 -2.51 -0.11
C ALA A 202 -10.81 -2.34 -0.61
N ALA A 203 -11.66 -3.33 -0.36
CA ALA A 203 -13.07 -3.29 -0.71
C ALA A 203 -13.93 -3.72 0.48
N ALA A 204 -14.96 -2.94 0.80
CA ALA A 204 -15.93 -3.26 1.83
C ALA A 204 -17.24 -2.52 1.57
N LYS A 205 -18.38 -3.14 1.92
CA LYS A 205 -19.73 -2.55 1.80
C LYS A 205 -20.01 -1.94 0.41
N GLY A 206 -19.58 -2.62 -0.66
CA GLY A 206 -19.79 -2.19 -2.05
C GLY A 206 -18.91 -1.03 -2.52
N LYS A 207 -17.99 -0.55 -1.69
CA LYS A 207 -16.98 0.44 -2.05
C LYS A 207 -15.61 -0.20 -2.23
N LYS A 208 -14.76 0.44 -3.03
CA LYS A 208 -13.38 0.06 -3.32
C LYS A 208 -12.48 1.28 -3.23
N TRP A 209 -11.29 1.10 -2.68
CA TRP A 209 -10.31 2.17 -2.54
C TRP A 209 -8.88 1.63 -2.69
N PRO A 210 -8.01 2.34 -3.40
CA PRO A 210 -6.58 2.19 -3.20
C PRO A 210 -6.22 2.50 -1.74
N TYR A 211 -5.19 1.86 -1.20
CA TYR A 211 -4.64 2.19 0.13
C TYR A 211 -3.12 2.12 0.14
N SER A 212 -2.55 2.79 1.14
CA SER A 212 -1.16 2.59 1.55
C SER A 212 -1.11 2.35 3.06
N ALA A 213 -0.27 1.41 3.47
CA ALA A 213 -0.01 1.10 4.86
C ALA A 213 1.51 1.02 5.09
N ALA A 214 2.04 1.94 5.89
CA ALA A 214 3.46 1.94 6.23
C ALA A 214 3.74 0.93 7.34
N LEU A 215 5.00 0.51 7.47
CA LEU A 215 5.45 -0.31 8.59
C LEU A 215 4.98 0.29 9.92
N ALA A 216 4.26 -0.50 10.70
CA ALA A 216 3.73 -0.13 12.00
C ALA A 216 4.60 -0.73 13.10
N THR A 217 5.18 0.13 13.92
CA THR A 217 5.91 -0.26 15.13
C THR A 217 4.99 -0.05 16.33
N PRO A 218 4.96 -0.94 17.32
CA PRO A 218 4.14 -0.72 18.52
C PRO A 218 4.34 0.69 19.11
N PRO A 219 3.26 1.40 19.46
CA PRO A 219 1.88 0.89 19.60
C PRO A 219 1.02 0.98 18.32
N ALA A 220 1.57 1.27 17.14
CA ALA A 220 0.80 1.24 15.90
C ALA A 220 0.46 -0.21 15.51
N GLY A 221 -0.77 -0.43 15.02
CA GLY A 221 -1.28 -1.75 14.66
C GLY A 221 -2.80 -1.88 14.78
N ALA A 222 -3.30 -3.08 14.51
CA ALA A 222 -4.71 -3.43 14.73
C ALA A 222 -4.90 -3.94 16.16
N TYR A 223 -5.98 -3.53 16.82
CA TYR A 223 -6.37 -3.99 18.14
C TYR A 223 -7.79 -4.53 18.12
N ARG A 224 -8.06 -5.51 18.99
CA ARG A 224 -9.38 -6.09 19.18
C ARG A 224 -9.78 -6.00 20.65
N GLY A 225 -11.05 -5.70 20.89
CA GLY A 225 -11.65 -5.61 22.20
C GLY A 225 -12.86 -6.52 22.35
N ARG A 226 -13.08 -7.05 23.54
CA ARG A 226 -14.32 -7.73 23.93
C ARG A 226 -14.80 -7.19 25.27
N VAL A 227 -16.11 -6.95 25.38
CA VAL A 227 -16.74 -6.48 26.62
C VAL A 227 -18.20 -6.90 26.65
N SER A 228 -18.72 -7.15 27.86
CA SER A 228 -20.15 -7.35 28.10
C SER A 228 -20.70 -6.18 28.88
N VAL A 229 -21.62 -5.43 28.30
CA VAL A 229 -22.30 -4.30 28.96
C VAL A 229 -23.79 -4.65 29.04
N GLU A 230 -24.35 -4.63 30.25
CA GLU A 230 -25.77 -4.97 30.49
C GLU A 230 -26.19 -6.34 29.90
N GLY A 231 -25.28 -7.32 29.91
CA GLY A 231 -25.53 -8.66 29.37
C GLY A 231 -25.41 -8.78 27.84
N VAL A 232 -25.10 -7.70 27.13
CA VAL A 232 -24.87 -7.70 25.67
C VAL A 232 -23.38 -7.80 25.38
N GLN A 233 -22.99 -8.81 24.60
CA GLN A 233 -21.63 -8.96 24.12
C GLN A 233 -21.34 -7.96 23.00
N LYS A 234 -20.29 -7.17 23.16
CA LYS A 234 -19.82 -6.20 22.18
C LYS A 234 -18.39 -6.54 21.76
N ARG A 235 -18.13 -6.40 20.46
CA ARG A 235 -16.81 -6.53 19.86
C ARG A 235 -16.31 -5.14 19.48
N ILE A 236 -15.03 -4.91 19.63
CA ILE A 236 -14.43 -3.62 19.30
C ILE A 236 -13.20 -3.87 18.43
N GLY A 237 -12.99 -3.05 17.42
CA GLY A 237 -11.75 -2.99 16.66
C GLY A 237 -11.18 -1.58 16.66
N TRP A 238 -9.86 -1.48 16.70
CA TRP A 238 -9.15 -0.22 16.49
C TRP A 238 -7.99 -0.39 15.51
N ASN A 239 -7.74 0.66 14.74
CA ASN A 239 -6.51 0.88 14.01
C ASN A 239 -5.76 2.03 14.68
N VAL A 240 -4.53 1.77 15.10
CA VAL A 240 -3.59 2.78 15.57
C VAL A 240 -2.57 3.01 14.47
N LEU A 241 -2.54 4.22 13.92
CA LEU A 241 -1.63 4.59 12.84
C LEU A 241 -0.26 5.03 13.40
N PRO A 242 0.80 5.07 12.56
CA PRO A 242 2.13 5.52 12.99
C PRO A 242 2.18 6.95 13.52
N ASP A 243 1.23 7.80 13.12
CA ASP A 243 1.09 9.18 13.63
C ASP A 243 0.35 9.27 14.98
N GLY A 244 -0.06 8.14 15.55
CA GLY A 244 -0.82 8.05 16.80
C GLY A 244 -2.34 8.21 16.62
N THR A 245 -2.85 8.41 15.41
CA THR A 245 -4.29 8.43 15.16
C THR A 245 -4.89 7.08 15.52
N VAL A 246 -5.99 7.11 16.30
CA VAL A 246 -6.78 5.94 16.63
C VAL A 246 -8.17 6.06 16.00
N THR A 247 -8.56 5.06 15.21
CA THR A 247 -9.89 4.94 14.63
C THR A 247 -10.45 3.56 14.97
N GLY A 248 -11.71 3.46 15.38
CA GLY A 248 -12.28 2.16 15.71
C GLY A 248 -13.81 2.15 15.72
N ILE A 249 -14.36 0.94 15.70
CA ILE A 249 -15.80 0.69 15.79
C ILE A 249 -16.06 -0.34 16.90
N VAL A 250 -17.13 -0.10 17.66
CA VAL A 250 -17.78 -1.11 18.51
C VAL A 250 -19.00 -1.65 17.77
N SER A 251 -19.19 -2.97 17.81
CA SER A 251 -20.29 -3.66 17.15
C SER A 251 -20.94 -4.72 18.03
N ASP A 252 -22.25 -4.89 17.85
CA ASP A 252 -23.06 -5.96 18.41
C ASP A 252 -24.19 -6.35 17.45
N ALA A 253 -25.14 -7.17 17.91
CA ALA A 253 -26.26 -7.63 17.10
C ALA A 253 -27.20 -6.50 16.61
N ASN A 254 -27.18 -5.33 17.27
CA ASN A 254 -28.03 -4.19 16.95
C ASN A 254 -27.36 -3.19 16.00
N GLY A 255 -26.05 -3.32 15.77
CA GLY A 255 -25.33 -2.48 14.80
C GLY A 255 -23.94 -2.08 15.26
N VAL A 256 -23.53 -0.90 14.78
CA VAL A 256 -22.17 -0.35 14.92
C VAL A 256 -22.21 1.07 15.47
N ALA A 257 -21.20 1.45 16.25
CA ALA A 257 -20.97 2.80 16.72
C ALA A 257 -19.46 3.10 16.80
N PRO A 258 -19.02 4.37 16.93
CA PRO A 258 -17.62 4.68 17.16
C PRO A 258 -17.09 3.96 18.40
N ALA A 259 -15.89 3.38 18.30
CA ALA A 259 -15.26 2.72 19.45
C ALA A 259 -14.96 3.72 20.58
N PRO A 260 -14.94 3.27 21.85
CA PRO A 260 -14.45 4.10 22.93
C PRO A 260 -12.96 4.43 22.73
N PRO A 261 -12.46 5.48 23.39
CA PRO A 261 -11.04 5.80 23.39
C PRO A 261 -10.19 4.61 23.86
N LEU A 262 -9.06 4.41 23.19
CA LEU A 262 -8.05 3.41 23.53
C LEU A 262 -6.76 4.14 23.92
N ASP A 263 -6.17 3.78 25.05
CA ASP A 263 -4.74 3.97 25.30
C ASP A 263 -3.99 2.78 24.71
N PRO A 264 -3.30 2.93 23.56
CA PRO A 264 -2.68 1.80 22.87
C PRO A 264 -1.35 1.38 23.49
N THR A 265 -0.75 2.23 24.34
CA THR A 265 0.49 1.90 25.07
C THR A 265 0.16 1.05 26.29
N ALA A 266 -0.83 1.46 27.07
CA ALA A 266 -1.31 0.70 28.23
C ALA A 266 -2.23 -0.47 27.84
N ARG A 267 -2.77 -0.46 26.61
CA ARG A 267 -3.82 -1.37 26.13
C ARG A 267 -5.06 -1.33 27.03
N ILE A 268 -5.52 -0.11 27.33
CA ILE A 268 -6.67 0.12 28.20
C ILE A 268 -7.75 0.84 27.41
N ALA A 269 -8.97 0.30 27.48
CA ALA A 269 -10.19 0.96 27.03
C ALA A 269 -11.33 0.63 28.00
N SER A 270 -12.38 1.44 28.00
CA SER A 270 -13.58 1.18 28.78
C SER A 270 -14.81 1.62 27.98
N LEU A 271 -15.89 0.85 28.11
CA LEU A 271 -17.18 1.15 27.50
C LEU A 271 -18.24 1.21 28.59
N ASP A 272 -18.92 2.35 28.71
CA ASP A 272 -19.92 2.60 29.75
C ASP A 272 -19.41 2.31 31.18
N GLY A 273 -18.14 2.64 31.43
CA GLY A 273 -17.46 2.40 32.71
C GLY A 273 -16.99 0.96 32.94
N VAL A 274 -17.28 0.03 32.01
CA VAL A 274 -16.83 -1.36 32.07
C VAL A 274 -15.48 -1.51 31.35
N PRO A 275 -14.47 -2.13 31.97
CA PRO A 275 -13.18 -2.35 31.30
C PRO A 275 -13.34 -3.31 30.12
N VAL A 276 -12.65 -2.99 29.02
CA VAL A 276 -12.59 -3.84 27.82
C VAL A 276 -11.36 -4.74 27.90
N ASP A 277 -11.53 -6.02 27.54
CA ASP A 277 -10.41 -6.93 27.28
C ASP A 277 -9.77 -6.58 25.93
N VAL A 278 -8.62 -5.90 25.94
CA VAL A 278 -7.95 -5.35 24.75
C VAL A 278 -6.72 -6.19 24.38
N GLU A 279 -6.66 -6.57 23.11
CA GLU A 279 -5.59 -7.39 22.54
C GLU A 279 -5.00 -6.72 21.30
N LEU A 280 -3.67 -6.75 21.15
CA LEU A 280 -3.01 -6.40 19.89
C LEU A 280 -3.16 -7.57 18.93
N VAL A 281 -3.63 -7.31 17.72
CA VAL A 281 -3.83 -8.34 16.70
C VAL A 281 -2.50 -8.71 16.08
N THR A 282 -2.21 -10.01 16.05
CA THR A 282 -1.04 -10.59 15.40
C THR A 282 -1.44 -11.25 14.08
N GLY A 283 -0.51 -11.37 13.13
CA GLY A 283 -0.70 -12.32 12.02
C GLY A 283 -0.80 -13.71 12.64
N ARG A 284 -1.84 -14.49 12.34
CA ARG A 284 -2.06 -15.75 13.08
C ARG A 284 -1.48 -16.93 12.34
N THR A 285 -0.79 -17.78 13.10
CA THR A 285 -0.68 -19.22 12.84
C THR A 285 -0.96 -19.84 14.21
N GLU A 286 -1.94 -20.75 14.28
CA GLU A 286 -2.41 -21.39 15.52
C GLU A 286 -1.28 -21.88 16.44
#